data_AF-A0A8I2H256-F1
#
_entry.id   AF-A0A8I2H256-F1
#
_cell.length_a   1.000
_cell.length_b   1.000
_cell.length_c   1.000
_cell.angle_alpha   90.00
_cell.angle_beta   90.00
_cell.angle_gamma   90.00
#
_symmetry.space_group_name_H-M   'P 1'
#
loop_
_entity.id
_entity.type
_entity.pdbx_description
1 polymer ?
#
loop_
_entity_poly.entity_id
_entity_poly.type
_entity_poly.pdbx_seq_one_letter_code
_entity_poly.pdbx_strand_id
1 'polypeptide(L)'
;MLRQYCLETERPFTTSYHTRLPEYVALQTPIPQGWVYRFERWFHSRALGTMVHSPSLIDELSSKGFRNLLPWCRGVDRQLFRPREPRKYGDARPVYLYVGRLTVEKNVADFLELNLPGQKIVVGDGPLLRRLQHHYPETIFTGWLTGEALASAYSSADVLVFPSKTDVFSNVALEALACGTPVAAYPVPGIVDVIRGAPVCALSENLTLATLEALTLDRRACREFAMGFPPKIVAEQFIDHIRRVHTIGS
;
A
#
# COMPACT_ATOMS: atom_id res chain seq x y z
N MET A 1 12.30 2.89 -23.02
CA MET A 1 13.70 3.32 -23.21
C MET A 1 14.68 2.43 -22.45
N LEU A 2 14.58 2.24 -21.12
CA LEU A 2 15.55 1.41 -20.37
C LEU A 2 15.53 -0.09 -20.72
N ARG A 3 14.35 -0.74 -20.76
CA ARG A 3 14.23 -2.16 -21.14
C ARG A 3 14.81 -2.44 -22.52
N GLN A 4 14.51 -1.57 -23.47
CA GLN A 4 14.96 -1.72 -24.85
C GLN A 4 16.49 -1.58 -24.93
N TYR A 5 17.06 -0.60 -24.24
CA TYR A 5 18.51 -0.47 -24.10
C TYR A 5 19.17 -1.72 -23.48
N CYS A 6 18.59 -2.29 -22.41
CA CYS A 6 19.10 -3.53 -21.81
C CYS A 6 19.06 -4.71 -22.79
N LEU A 7 18.00 -4.82 -23.61
CA LEU A 7 17.89 -5.86 -24.63
C LEU A 7 18.89 -5.66 -25.77
N GLU A 8 19.09 -4.43 -26.21
CA GLU A 8 20.04 -4.09 -27.28
C GLU A 8 21.50 -4.24 -26.85
N THR A 9 21.79 -4.06 -25.56
CA THR A 9 23.14 -4.20 -24.98
C THR A 9 23.39 -5.54 -24.29
N GLU A 10 22.47 -6.49 -24.41
CA GLU A 10 22.49 -7.81 -23.75
C GLU A 10 22.77 -7.75 -22.24
N ARG A 11 22.34 -6.66 -21.59
CA ARG A 11 22.57 -6.47 -20.15
C ARG A 11 21.48 -7.18 -19.34
N PRO A 12 21.85 -7.98 -18.33
CA PRO A 12 20.90 -8.60 -17.42
C PRO A 12 20.09 -7.53 -16.69
N PHE A 13 18.77 -7.72 -16.62
CA PHE A 13 17.88 -6.78 -15.93
C PHE A 13 16.76 -7.48 -15.17
N THR A 14 16.26 -6.77 -14.16
CA THR A 14 15.08 -7.15 -13.38
C THR A 14 13.94 -6.18 -13.66
N THR A 15 12.72 -6.62 -13.38
CA THR A 15 11.50 -5.80 -13.44
C THR A 15 10.75 -5.93 -12.12
N SER A 16 9.79 -5.05 -11.86
CA SER A 16 8.96 -5.13 -10.67
C SER A 16 7.49 -4.98 -11.02
N TYR A 17 6.64 -5.75 -10.34
CA TYR A 17 5.19 -5.73 -10.50
C TYR A 17 4.56 -4.92 -9.36
N HIS A 18 4.18 -3.67 -9.65
CA HIS A 18 3.69 -2.73 -8.65
C HIS A 18 2.22 -2.37 -8.78
N THR A 19 1.67 -2.48 -9.98
CA THR A 19 0.30 -2.06 -10.30
C THR A 19 -0.42 -3.24 -10.91
N ARG A 20 -1.63 -3.53 -10.42
CA ARG A 20 -2.58 -4.44 -11.04
C ARG A 20 -3.18 -3.80 -12.29
N LEU A 21 -2.33 -3.63 -13.31
CA LEU A 21 -2.69 -2.96 -14.55
C LEU A 21 -3.87 -3.62 -15.27
N PRO A 22 -3.99 -4.96 -15.32
CA PRO A 22 -5.14 -5.62 -15.95
C PRO A 22 -6.46 -5.21 -15.31
N GLU A 23 -6.53 -5.24 -13.99
CA GLU A 23 -7.70 -4.82 -13.21
C GLU A 23 -7.98 -3.34 -13.39
N TYR A 24 -6.94 -2.50 -13.31
CA TYR A 24 -7.05 -1.05 -13.51
C TYR A 24 -7.61 -0.71 -14.90
N VAL A 25 -7.06 -1.31 -15.96
CA VAL A 25 -7.48 -1.06 -17.34
C VAL A 25 -8.91 -1.55 -17.57
N ALA A 26 -9.29 -2.69 -17.01
CA ALA A 26 -10.65 -3.21 -17.13
C ALA A 26 -11.71 -2.36 -16.40
N LEU A 27 -11.32 -1.59 -15.38
CA LEU A 27 -12.21 -0.63 -14.72
C LEU A 27 -12.46 0.63 -15.57
N GLN A 28 -11.51 1.00 -16.44
CA GLN A 28 -11.57 2.25 -17.20
C GLN A 28 -11.89 2.06 -18.68
N THR A 29 -11.76 0.84 -19.19
CA THR A 29 -11.89 0.54 -20.62
C THR A 29 -12.53 -0.84 -20.84
N PRO A 30 -13.13 -1.09 -22.02
CA PRO A 30 -13.70 -2.41 -22.35
C PRO A 30 -12.63 -3.47 -22.68
N ILE A 31 -11.34 -3.19 -22.45
CA ILE A 31 -10.25 -4.11 -22.78
C ILE A 31 -10.30 -5.30 -21.81
N PRO A 32 -10.41 -6.55 -22.31
CA PRO A 32 -10.43 -7.71 -21.44
C PRO A 32 -9.12 -7.87 -20.67
N GLN A 33 -9.21 -8.16 -19.37
CA GLN A 33 -8.05 -8.34 -18.49
C GLN A 33 -7.02 -9.33 -19.06
N GLY A 34 -7.49 -10.43 -19.69
CA GLY A 34 -6.61 -11.45 -20.27
C GLY A 34 -5.64 -10.93 -21.33
N TRP A 35 -6.01 -9.88 -22.07
CA TRP A 35 -5.15 -9.25 -23.07
C TRP A 35 -4.04 -8.45 -22.39
N VAL A 36 -4.39 -7.71 -21.34
CA VAL A 36 -3.42 -6.96 -20.54
C VAL A 36 -2.47 -7.90 -19.82
N TYR A 37 -2.97 -8.99 -19.24
CA TYR A 37 -2.14 -10.05 -18.66
C TYR A 37 -1.17 -10.67 -19.67
N ARG A 38 -1.62 -10.89 -20.92
CA ARG A 38 -0.74 -11.40 -21.98
C ARG A 38 0.36 -10.40 -22.31
N PHE A 39 0.04 -9.12 -22.37
CA PHE A 39 1.01 -8.05 -22.59
C PHE A 39 2.02 -7.96 -21.45
N GLU A 40 1.57 -7.93 -20.19
CA GLU A 40 2.45 -7.87 -19.02
C GLU A 40 3.38 -9.09 -18.96
N ARG A 41 2.86 -10.28 -19.24
CA ARG A 41 3.69 -11.50 -19.31
C ARG A 41 4.78 -11.40 -20.37
N TRP A 42 4.48 -10.86 -21.56
CA TRP A 42 5.50 -10.60 -22.59
C TRP A 42 6.50 -9.53 -22.15
N PHE A 43 6.05 -8.49 -21.44
CA PHE A 43 6.89 -7.43 -20.96
C PHE A 43 7.93 -7.96 -19.95
N HIS A 44 7.46 -8.75 -18.98
CA HIS A 44 8.24 -9.31 -17.88
C HIS A 44 9.06 -10.56 -18.26
N SER A 45 8.68 -11.34 -19.28
CA SER A 45 9.32 -12.62 -19.61
C SER A 45 10.81 -12.54 -19.95
N ARG A 46 11.29 -11.37 -20.40
CA ARG A 46 12.71 -11.16 -20.72
C ARG A 46 13.55 -10.69 -19.53
N ALA A 47 12.91 -10.37 -18.41
CA ALA A 47 13.62 -10.10 -17.18
C ALA A 47 14.13 -11.43 -16.58
N LEU A 48 15.35 -11.40 -16.05
CA LEU A 48 15.89 -12.53 -15.32
C LEU A 48 15.21 -12.71 -13.96
N GLY A 49 14.49 -11.67 -13.50
CA GLY A 49 13.64 -11.72 -12.33
C GLY A 49 12.57 -10.62 -12.36
N THR A 50 11.35 -10.98 -11.97
CA THR A 50 10.25 -10.04 -11.73
C THR A 50 9.96 -9.99 -10.24
N MET A 51 10.23 -8.86 -9.60
CA MET A 51 10.02 -8.66 -8.18
C MET A 51 8.53 -8.47 -7.87
N VAL A 52 8.03 -9.26 -6.92
CA VAL A 52 6.61 -9.34 -6.56
C VAL A 52 6.45 -9.25 -5.03
N HIS A 53 5.48 -8.47 -4.55
CA HIS A 53 5.44 -8.04 -3.15
C HIS A 53 4.87 -9.04 -2.15
N SER A 54 4.13 -10.05 -2.60
CA SER A 54 3.51 -11.03 -1.70
C SER A 54 3.54 -12.45 -2.24
N PRO A 55 3.55 -13.47 -1.36
CA PRO A 55 3.44 -14.86 -1.76
C PRO A 55 2.17 -15.15 -2.58
N SER A 56 1.01 -14.65 -2.13
CA SER A 56 -0.26 -14.88 -2.83
C SER A 56 -0.26 -14.29 -4.25
N LEU A 57 0.37 -13.12 -4.45
CA LEU A 57 0.53 -12.55 -5.78
C LEU A 57 1.53 -13.35 -6.63
N ILE A 58 2.57 -13.94 -6.03
CA ILE A 58 3.46 -14.86 -6.75
C ILE A 58 2.67 -16.08 -7.23
N ASP A 59 1.84 -16.68 -6.38
CA ASP A 59 1.03 -17.85 -6.74
C ASP A 59 0.02 -17.49 -7.83
N GLU A 60 -0.63 -16.34 -7.70
CA GLU A 60 -1.56 -15.81 -8.71
C GLU A 60 -0.85 -15.60 -10.05
N LEU A 61 0.24 -14.83 -10.09
CA LEU A 61 0.97 -14.56 -11.32
C LEU A 61 1.56 -15.85 -11.93
N SER A 62 2.01 -16.79 -11.08
CA SER A 62 2.47 -18.11 -11.52
C SER A 62 1.35 -18.89 -12.22
N SER A 63 0.13 -18.90 -11.66
CA SER A 63 -1.03 -19.54 -12.27
C SER A 63 -1.43 -18.90 -13.62
N LYS A 64 -1.13 -17.60 -13.80
CA LYS A 64 -1.33 -16.86 -15.05
C LYS A 64 -0.15 -17.01 -16.04
N GLY A 65 0.86 -17.81 -15.68
CA GLY A 65 1.99 -18.17 -16.52
C GLY A 65 3.12 -17.15 -16.54
N PHE A 66 3.21 -16.28 -15.55
CA PHE A 66 4.43 -15.50 -15.31
C PHE A 66 5.54 -16.44 -14.81
N ARG A 67 6.79 -16.07 -15.11
CA ARG A 67 7.99 -16.86 -14.78
C ARG A 67 9.00 -15.97 -14.08
N ASN A 68 10.01 -16.58 -13.44
CA ASN A 68 11.12 -15.88 -12.79
C ASN A 68 10.65 -14.88 -11.71
N LEU A 69 9.61 -15.22 -10.95
CA LEU A 69 9.07 -14.36 -9.91
C LEU A 69 9.98 -14.40 -8.68
N LEU A 70 10.33 -13.23 -8.17
CA LEU A 70 11.22 -13.05 -7.03
C LEU A 70 10.45 -12.34 -5.90
N PRO A 71 10.32 -12.94 -4.72
CA PRO A 71 9.61 -12.33 -3.60
C PRO A 71 10.38 -11.11 -3.10
N TRP A 72 9.76 -9.93 -3.13
CA TRP A 72 10.36 -8.69 -2.64
C TRP A 72 9.46 -8.04 -1.60
N CYS A 73 9.71 -8.38 -0.34
CA CYS A 73 9.00 -7.85 0.81
C CYS A 73 9.31 -6.36 0.98
N ARG A 74 8.39 -5.63 1.59
CA ARG A 74 8.63 -4.25 2.02
C ARG A 74 8.89 -4.18 3.52
N GLY A 75 9.47 -3.07 3.94
CA GLY A 75 9.84 -2.78 5.31
C GLY A 75 9.48 -1.34 5.64
N VAL A 76 9.43 -1.04 6.93
CA VAL A 76 9.05 0.28 7.46
C VAL A 76 10.20 0.86 8.27
N ASP A 77 10.50 2.15 8.09
CA ASP A 77 11.49 2.83 8.91
C ASP A 77 10.98 2.96 10.36
N ARG A 78 11.47 2.07 11.22
CA ARG A 78 11.04 1.93 12.61
C ARG A 78 11.51 3.10 13.49
N GLN A 79 12.49 3.88 13.05
CA GLN A 79 12.96 5.05 13.79
C GLN A 79 12.10 6.28 13.47
N LEU A 80 11.80 6.46 12.18
CA LEU A 80 10.93 7.53 11.70
C LEU A 80 9.47 7.31 12.11
N PHE A 81 8.93 6.13 11.81
CA PHE A 81 7.56 5.74 12.15
C PHE A 81 7.55 5.04 13.51
N ARG A 82 7.06 5.78 14.51
CA ARG A 82 6.93 5.35 15.89
C ARG A 82 5.80 6.15 16.55
N PRO A 83 5.15 5.63 17.60
CA PRO A 83 4.19 6.40 18.38
C PRO A 83 4.83 7.70 18.91
N ARG A 84 4.09 8.81 18.79
CA ARG A 84 4.55 10.16 19.18
C ARG A 84 3.53 10.83 20.07
N GLU A 85 4.04 11.52 21.09
CA GLU A 85 3.27 12.42 21.95
C GLU A 85 3.97 13.79 22.01
N PRO A 86 3.24 14.91 22.04
CA PRO A 86 1.78 15.00 21.94
C PRO A 86 1.29 14.71 20.51
N ARG A 87 0.04 14.23 20.38
CA ARG A 87 -0.68 14.18 19.10
C ARG A 87 -0.81 15.59 18.51
N LYS A 88 -0.48 15.73 17.22
CA LYS A 88 -0.41 17.04 16.53
C LYS A 88 -1.61 17.34 15.63
N TYR A 89 -2.39 16.31 15.30
CA TYR A 89 -3.48 16.42 14.33
C TYR A 89 -4.77 15.86 14.94
N GLY A 90 -5.86 16.60 14.76
CA GLY A 90 -7.17 16.21 15.25
C GLY A 90 -7.38 16.56 16.72
N ASP A 91 -8.35 17.42 16.99
CA ASP A 91 -8.68 17.89 18.33
C ASP A 91 -9.83 17.09 18.96
N ALA A 92 -10.70 16.52 18.12
CA ALA A 92 -11.83 15.71 18.52
C ALA A 92 -11.57 14.22 18.24
N ARG A 93 -11.75 13.38 19.26
CA ARG A 93 -11.63 11.92 19.12
C ARG A 93 -12.97 11.27 18.80
N PRO A 94 -12.97 10.14 18.08
CA PRO A 94 -11.81 9.50 17.44
C PRO A 94 -11.27 10.24 16.21
N VAL A 95 -9.98 10.11 15.94
CA VAL A 95 -9.34 10.66 14.72
C VAL A 95 -9.19 9.56 13.68
N TYR A 96 -9.86 9.71 12.53
CA TYR A 96 -9.72 8.81 11.38
C TYR A 96 -8.82 9.44 10.33
N LEU A 97 -7.86 8.66 9.84
CA LEU A 97 -6.86 9.13 8.91
C LEU A 97 -6.97 8.39 7.58
N TYR A 98 -6.87 9.13 6.49
CA TYR A 98 -6.55 8.61 5.17
C TYR A 98 -5.18 9.15 4.75
N VAL A 99 -4.33 8.29 4.20
CA VAL A 99 -3.06 8.69 3.60
C VAL A 99 -2.94 8.09 2.20
N GLY A 100 -2.75 8.94 1.20
CA GLY A 100 -2.52 8.48 -0.16
C GLY A 100 -2.83 9.53 -1.23
N ARG A 101 -2.63 9.15 -2.49
CA ARG A 101 -2.97 10.01 -3.63
C ARG A 101 -4.49 10.19 -3.72
N LEU A 102 -4.95 11.40 -4.01
CA LEU A 102 -6.37 11.72 -4.15
C LEU A 102 -6.82 11.49 -5.60
N THR A 103 -7.02 10.22 -5.94
CA THR A 103 -7.52 9.77 -7.25
C THR A 103 -8.72 8.84 -7.08
N VAL A 104 -9.46 8.63 -8.16
CA VAL A 104 -10.70 7.82 -8.15
C VAL A 104 -10.41 6.39 -7.70
N GLU A 105 -9.30 5.82 -8.13
CA GLU A 105 -8.97 4.40 -7.89
C GLU A 105 -8.58 4.10 -6.45
N LYS A 106 -8.26 5.14 -5.68
CA LYS A 106 -7.98 5.03 -4.25
C LYS A 106 -9.24 5.10 -3.39
N ASN A 107 -10.40 5.35 -4.01
CA ASN A 107 -11.72 5.40 -3.36
C ASN A 107 -11.73 6.28 -2.10
N VAL A 108 -11.07 7.44 -2.14
CA VAL A 108 -11.07 8.37 -1.00
C VAL A 108 -12.48 8.88 -0.64
N ALA A 109 -13.42 8.84 -1.59
CA ALA A 109 -14.83 9.13 -1.34
C ALA A 109 -15.42 8.16 -0.30
N ASP A 110 -15.16 6.85 -0.40
CA ASP A 110 -15.65 5.86 0.57
C ASP A 110 -15.23 6.20 2.01
N PHE A 111 -14.03 6.75 2.21
CA PHE A 111 -13.57 7.22 3.52
C PHE A 111 -14.33 8.47 3.98
N LEU A 112 -14.51 9.44 3.08
CA LEU A 112 -15.16 10.71 3.38
C LEU A 112 -16.67 10.55 3.62
N GLU A 113 -17.30 9.55 3.01
CA GLU A 113 -18.73 9.24 3.15
C GLU A 113 -19.05 8.47 4.45
N LEU A 114 -18.04 7.97 5.19
CA LEU A 114 -18.26 7.27 6.46
C LEU A 114 -18.95 8.19 7.48
N ASN A 115 -20.17 7.84 7.88
CA ASN A 115 -20.87 8.57 8.93
C ASN A 115 -20.45 8.06 10.32
N LEU A 116 -19.32 8.56 10.83
CA LEU A 116 -18.74 8.17 12.11
C LEU A 116 -18.52 9.41 13.00
N PRO A 117 -18.70 9.30 14.33
CA PRO A 117 -18.38 10.38 15.25
C PRO A 117 -16.87 10.58 15.31
N GLY A 118 -16.42 11.83 15.40
CA GLY A 118 -15.00 12.19 15.48
C GLY A 118 -14.55 13.07 14.32
N GLN A 119 -13.25 13.05 14.03
CA GLN A 119 -12.63 13.93 13.05
C GLN A 119 -11.93 13.15 11.96
N LYS A 120 -12.15 13.55 10.70
CA LYS A 120 -11.48 12.98 9.54
C LYS A 120 -10.31 13.84 9.12
N ILE A 121 -9.20 13.19 8.82
CA ILE A 121 -7.98 13.83 8.33
C ILE A 121 -7.54 13.13 7.05
N VAL A 122 -7.29 13.92 6.02
CA VAL A 122 -6.78 13.48 4.72
C VAL A 122 -5.37 14.03 4.53
N VAL A 123 -4.41 13.12 4.46
CA VAL A 123 -3.03 13.41 4.09
C VAL A 123 -2.79 12.93 2.66
N GLY A 124 -2.41 13.86 1.79
CA GLY A 124 -2.19 13.55 0.39
C GLY A 124 -2.54 14.68 -0.54
N ASP A 125 -2.22 14.46 -1.80
CA ASP A 125 -2.52 15.37 -2.89
C ASP A 125 -2.98 14.58 -4.11
N GLY A 126 -3.60 15.26 -5.06
CA GLY A 126 -4.07 14.66 -6.30
C GLY A 126 -5.09 15.53 -7.01
N PRO A 127 -5.47 15.14 -8.24
CA PRO A 127 -6.41 15.89 -9.07
C PRO A 127 -7.77 16.11 -8.39
N LEU A 128 -8.15 15.26 -7.42
CA LEU A 128 -9.41 15.39 -6.71
C LEU A 128 -9.38 16.36 -5.51
N LEU A 129 -8.21 16.84 -5.07
CA LEU A 129 -8.06 17.59 -3.81
C LEU A 129 -9.06 18.76 -3.70
N ARG A 130 -9.05 19.67 -4.67
CA ARG A 130 -9.92 20.87 -4.63
C ARG A 130 -11.41 20.52 -4.59
N ARG A 131 -11.81 19.49 -5.33
CA ARG A 131 -13.20 19.02 -5.36
C ARG A 131 -13.60 18.43 -4.01
N LEU A 132 -12.74 17.61 -3.40
CA LEU A 132 -13.01 16.99 -2.10
C LEU A 132 -13.06 18.03 -0.98
N GLN A 133 -12.15 19.00 -0.96
CA GLN A 133 -12.17 20.10 0.01
C GLN A 133 -13.47 20.92 -0.05
N HIS A 134 -14.02 21.12 -1.25
CA HIS A 134 -15.28 21.83 -1.41
C HIS A 134 -16.49 21.02 -0.92
N HIS A 135 -16.50 19.70 -1.14
CA HIS A 135 -17.62 18.84 -0.74
C HIS A 135 -17.59 18.42 0.74
N TYR A 136 -16.41 18.41 1.38
CA TYR A 136 -16.21 17.93 2.75
C TYR A 136 -15.49 18.99 3.61
N PRO A 137 -16.10 20.17 3.84
CA PRO A 137 -15.47 21.28 4.55
C PRO A 137 -15.13 20.99 6.01
N GLU A 138 -15.77 19.98 6.62
CA GLU A 138 -15.51 19.51 7.98
C GLU A 138 -14.27 18.61 8.10
N THR A 139 -13.75 18.12 6.99
CA THR A 139 -12.56 17.26 6.96
C THR A 139 -11.29 18.09 6.91
N ILE A 140 -10.27 17.72 7.71
CA ILE A 140 -8.96 18.37 7.66
C ILE A 140 -8.17 17.80 6.48
N PHE A 141 -7.88 18.63 5.48
CA PHE A 141 -6.95 18.30 4.40
C PHE A 141 -5.59 18.93 4.67
N THR A 142 -4.56 18.12 4.94
CA THR A 142 -3.22 18.62 5.26
C THR A 142 -2.38 18.91 4.02
N GLY A 143 -2.81 18.43 2.85
CA GLY A 143 -1.96 18.31 1.67
C GLY A 143 -0.93 17.20 1.83
N TRP A 144 0.12 17.24 1.00
CA TRP A 144 1.20 16.26 1.01
C TRP A 144 2.13 16.41 2.24
N LEU A 145 2.27 15.34 3.02
CA LEU A 145 3.20 15.28 4.16
C LEU A 145 4.28 14.22 3.94
N THR A 146 5.47 14.45 4.49
CA THR A 146 6.58 13.50 4.49
C THR A 146 7.30 13.49 5.84
N GLY A 147 8.15 12.48 6.06
CA GLY A 147 9.04 12.41 7.21
C GLY A 147 8.30 12.50 8.55
N GLU A 148 8.83 13.35 9.42
CA GLU A 148 8.34 13.59 10.78
C GLU A 148 6.89 14.08 10.85
N ALA A 149 6.46 14.89 9.86
CA ALA A 149 5.09 15.40 9.79
C ALA A 149 4.11 14.27 9.47
N LEU A 150 4.46 13.41 8.50
CA LEU A 150 3.66 12.23 8.16
C LEU A 150 3.58 11.24 9.33
N ALA A 151 4.71 10.95 9.97
CA ALA A 151 4.75 10.08 11.15
C ALA A 151 3.89 10.63 12.32
N SER A 152 3.85 11.96 12.47
CA SER A 152 3.00 12.63 13.45
C SER A 152 1.51 12.51 13.10
N ALA A 153 1.14 12.58 11.82
CA ALA A 153 -0.23 12.36 11.36
C ALA A 153 -0.71 10.93 11.70
N TYR A 154 0.09 9.91 11.36
CA TYR A 154 -0.21 8.53 11.73
C TYR A 154 -0.36 8.35 13.24
N SER A 155 0.57 8.89 14.03
CA SER A 155 0.53 8.75 15.51
C SER A 155 -0.65 9.46 16.16
N SER A 156 -1.18 10.50 15.51
CA SER A 156 -2.32 11.25 16.03
C SER A 156 -3.65 10.54 15.77
N ALA A 157 -3.70 9.66 14.78
CA ALA A 157 -4.90 8.93 14.39
C ALA A 157 -5.20 7.76 15.33
N ASP A 158 -6.49 7.54 15.57
CA ASP A 158 -7.00 6.35 16.25
C ASP A 158 -7.17 5.19 15.28
N VAL A 159 -7.52 5.45 14.01
CA VAL A 159 -7.57 4.44 12.94
C VAL A 159 -7.06 5.04 11.62
N LEU A 160 -6.23 4.29 10.90
CA LEU A 160 -5.99 4.51 9.47
C LEU A 160 -7.08 3.78 8.68
N VAL A 161 -7.85 4.50 7.87
CA VAL A 161 -8.85 3.91 6.97
C VAL A 161 -8.26 3.83 5.56
N PHE A 162 -8.21 2.62 5.02
CA PHE A 162 -7.61 2.29 3.74
C PHE A 162 -8.67 1.74 2.76
N PRO A 163 -9.38 2.62 2.02
CA PRO A 163 -10.51 2.24 1.16
C PRO A 163 -10.09 1.73 -0.24
N SER A 164 -8.79 1.59 -0.54
CA SER A 164 -8.38 1.15 -1.88
C SER A 164 -8.76 -0.32 -2.12
N LYS A 165 -9.34 -0.58 -3.30
CA LYS A 165 -9.72 -1.93 -3.76
C LYS A 165 -8.70 -2.58 -4.71
N THR A 166 -7.70 -1.82 -5.13
CA THR A 166 -6.78 -2.21 -6.22
C THR A 166 -5.31 -2.18 -5.80
N ASP A 167 -5.01 -1.75 -4.57
CA ASP A 167 -3.64 -1.66 -4.09
C ASP A 167 -2.99 -3.02 -3.87
N VAL A 168 -1.78 -3.15 -4.41
CA VAL A 168 -1.02 -4.41 -4.47
C VAL A 168 -0.19 -4.64 -3.21
N PHE A 169 0.23 -3.55 -2.56
CA PHE A 169 0.89 -3.57 -1.25
C PHE A 169 0.90 -2.16 -0.65
N SER A 170 0.43 -1.99 0.58
CA SER A 170 0.30 -0.67 1.20
C SER A 170 1.39 -0.42 2.24
N ASN A 171 2.44 0.31 1.86
CA ASN A 171 3.42 0.85 2.82
C ASN A 171 2.74 1.70 3.89
N VAL A 172 1.68 2.42 3.49
CA VAL A 172 0.87 3.26 4.37
C VAL A 172 0.30 2.46 5.55
N ALA A 173 -0.14 1.22 5.33
CA ALA A 173 -0.60 0.34 6.41
C ALA A 173 0.54 0.00 7.38
N LEU A 174 1.72 -0.41 6.87
CA LEU A 174 2.87 -0.71 7.73
C LEU A 174 3.38 0.52 8.50
N GLU A 175 3.36 1.70 7.88
CA GLU A 175 3.71 2.98 8.51
C GLU A 175 2.74 3.34 9.64
N ALA A 176 1.43 3.19 9.43
CA ALA A 176 0.42 3.40 10.46
C ALA A 176 0.60 2.42 11.63
N LEU A 177 0.75 1.13 11.33
CA LEU A 177 1.00 0.09 12.34
C LEU A 177 2.29 0.38 13.12
N ALA A 178 3.35 0.83 12.43
CA ALA A 178 4.60 1.26 13.06
C ALA A 178 4.41 2.50 13.97
N CYS A 179 3.40 3.33 13.76
CA CYS A 179 3.02 4.40 14.69
C CYS A 179 2.03 3.93 15.79
N GLY A 180 1.71 2.64 15.83
CA GLY A 180 0.74 2.06 16.76
C GLY A 180 -0.71 2.34 16.37
N THR A 181 -0.97 2.70 15.11
CA THR A 181 -2.30 3.05 14.62
C THR A 181 -2.89 1.85 13.86
N PRO A 182 -4.00 1.26 14.35
CA PRO A 182 -4.67 0.15 13.69
C PRO A 182 -5.25 0.56 12.33
N VAL A 183 -5.48 -0.44 11.47
CA VAL A 183 -5.91 -0.24 10.09
C VAL A 183 -7.30 -0.81 9.86
N ALA A 184 -8.17 -0.08 9.17
CA ALA A 184 -9.43 -0.56 8.65
C ALA A 184 -9.37 -0.59 7.11
N ALA A 185 -9.73 -1.69 6.47
CA ALA A 185 -9.65 -1.81 5.02
C ALA A 185 -10.69 -2.78 4.43
N TYR A 186 -10.86 -2.73 3.10
CA TYR A 186 -11.52 -3.81 2.37
C TYR A 186 -10.65 -5.08 2.35
N PRO A 187 -11.24 -6.29 2.29
CA PRO A 187 -10.51 -7.57 2.31
C PRO A 187 -9.86 -7.89 0.94
N VAL A 188 -8.96 -7.03 0.48
CA VAL A 188 -8.27 -7.18 -0.81
C VAL A 188 -6.89 -7.82 -0.65
N PRO A 189 -6.38 -8.56 -1.66
CA PRO A 189 -5.13 -9.32 -1.54
C PRO A 189 -3.96 -8.53 -0.98
N GLY A 190 -3.77 -7.28 -1.41
CA GLY A 190 -2.63 -6.46 -1.00
C GLY A 190 -2.55 -6.20 0.51
N ILE A 191 -3.68 -5.93 1.19
CA ILE A 191 -3.69 -5.73 2.64
C ILE A 191 -3.73 -7.07 3.39
N VAL A 192 -4.46 -8.06 2.88
CA VAL A 192 -4.53 -9.41 3.47
C VAL A 192 -3.13 -10.05 3.56
N ASP A 193 -2.33 -9.91 2.52
CA ASP A 193 -0.98 -10.47 2.46
C ASP A 193 0.02 -9.78 3.40
N VAL A 194 -0.21 -8.49 3.67
CA VAL A 194 0.57 -7.72 4.65
C VAL A 194 0.23 -8.19 6.05
N ILE A 195 -1.06 -8.22 6.39
CA ILE A 195 -1.56 -8.44 7.76
C ILE A 195 -1.48 -9.90 8.18
N ARG A 196 -1.69 -10.84 7.25
CA ARG A 196 -1.62 -12.30 7.49
C ARG A 196 -2.48 -12.77 8.69
N GLY A 197 -3.65 -12.16 8.85
CA GLY A 197 -4.59 -12.47 9.93
C GLY A 197 -4.18 -11.98 11.32
N ALA A 198 -3.12 -11.17 11.44
CA ALA A 198 -2.77 -10.54 12.72
C ALA A 198 -3.89 -9.58 13.18
N PRO A 199 -4.18 -9.51 14.50
CA PRO A 199 -5.24 -8.68 15.07
C PRO A 199 -4.83 -7.20 15.16
N VAL A 200 -4.37 -6.64 14.05
CA VAL A 200 -3.86 -5.26 13.91
C VAL A 200 -4.55 -4.50 12.78
N CYS A 201 -5.36 -5.21 11.99
CA CYS A 201 -6.21 -4.65 10.96
C CYS A 201 -7.57 -5.35 10.95
N ALA A 202 -8.63 -4.56 10.84
CA ALA A 202 -9.98 -5.03 10.62
C ALA A 202 -10.32 -4.98 9.12
N LEU A 203 -10.82 -6.09 8.59
CA LEU A 203 -11.14 -6.25 7.17
C LEU A 203 -12.63 -6.52 6.99
N SER A 204 -13.31 -5.70 6.19
CA SER A 204 -14.74 -5.89 5.92
C SER A 204 -15.13 -5.28 4.57
N GLU A 205 -16.12 -5.89 3.90
CA GLU A 205 -16.79 -5.28 2.75
C GLU A 205 -17.60 -4.03 3.15
N ASN A 206 -17.87 -3.87 4.45
CA ASN A 206 -18.45 -2.65 5.02
C ASN A 206 -17.37 -1.87 5.78
N LEU A 207 -16.87 -0.80 5.16
CA LEU A 207 -15.78 -0.01 5.70
C LEU A 207 -16.12 0.65 7.06
N THR A 208 -17.39 0.95 7.32
CA THR A 208 -17.85 1.43 8.64
C THR A 208 -17.62 0.37 9.71
N LEU A 209 -17.99 -0.89 9.45
CA LEU A 209 -17.77 -1.98 10.40
C LEU A 209 -16.28 -2.23 10.64
N ALA A 210 -15.48 -2.26 9.57
CA ALA A 210 -14.02 -2.38 9.70
C ALA A 210 -13.43 -1.24 10.54
N THR A 211 -13.91 -0.01 10.36
CA THR A 211 -13.41 1.15 11.11
C THR A 211 -13.77 1.07 12.59
N LEU A 212 -15.01 0.67 12.92
CA LEU A 212 -15.46 0.49 14.30
C LEU A 212 -14.72 -0.66 15.00
N GLU A 213 -14.47 -1.76 14.31
CA GLU A 213 -13.68 -2.87 14.82
C GLU A 213 -12.21 -2.45 15.04
N ALA A 214 -11.62 -1.73 14.10
CA ALA A 214 -10.24 -1.24 14.20
C ALA A 214 -10.02 -0.32 15.42
N LEU A 215 -11.03 0.44 15.84
CA LEU A 215 -10.97 1.26 17.07
C LEU A 215 -10.76 0.42 18.34
N THR A 216 -11.12 -0.86 18.32
CA THR A 216 -10.99 -1.76 19.48
C THR A 216 -9.64 -2.49 19.53
N LEU A 217 -8.83 -2.39 18.48
CA LEU A 217 -7.57 -3.12 18.36
C LEU A 217 -6.46 -2.50 19.23
N ASP A 218 -5.56 -3.35 19.71
CA ASP A 218 -4.46 -2.91 20.56
C ASP A 218 -3.37 -2.19 19.73
N ARG A 219 -3.16 -0.92 20.07
CA ARG A 219 -2.11 -0.06 19.49
C ARG A 219 -0.70 -0.62 19.72
N ARG A 220 -0.46 -1.33 20.83
CA ARG A 220 0.85 -1.96 21.11
C ARG A 220 1.07 -3.16 20.20
N ALA A 221 0.09 -4.05 20.08
CA ALA A 221 0.11 -5.15 19.12
C ALA A 221 0.36 -4.67 17.68
N CYS A 222 -0.26 -3.55 17.27
CA CYS A 222 -0.01 -2.93 15.95
C CYS A 222 1.47 -2.59 15.75
N ARG A 223 2.09 -1.95 16.76
CA ARG A 223 3.51 -1.61 16.73
C ARG A 223 4.38 -2.85 16.68
N GLU A 224 4.13 -3.82 17.54
CA GLU A 224 4.89 -5.08 17.63
C GLU A 224 4.87 -5.83 16.30
N PHE A 225 3.71 -5.92 15.66
CA PHE A 225 3.58 -6.50 14.34
C PHE A 225 4.47 -5.81 13.30
N ALA A 226 4.44 -4.47 13.24
CA ALA A 226 5.25 -3.70 12.31
C ALA A 226 6.76 -3.86 12.54
N MET A 227 7.20 -4.19 13.76
CA MET A 227 8.62 -4.46 14.04
C MET A 227 9.17 -5.68 13.29
N GLY A 228 8.31 -6.60 12.85
CA GLY A 228 8.65 -7.75 12.02
C GLY A 228 9.07 -7.40 10.58
N PHE A 229 8.95 -6.13 10.17
CA PHE A 229 9.22 -5.65 8.81
C PHE A 229 10.34 -4.60 8.77
N PRO A 230 11.60 -4.95 9.13
CA PRO A 230 12.71 -4.00 9.13
C PRO A 230 13.07 -3.50 7.71
N PRO A 231 13.49 -2.23 7.55
CA PRO A 231 13.85 -1.66 6.24
C PRO A 231 14.98 -2.42 5.54
N LYS A 232 15.92 -2.92 6.35
CA LYS A 232 17.13 -3.59 5.87
C LYS A 232 16.81 -4.83 5.03
N ILE A 233 15.74 -5.55 5.35
CA ILE A 233 15.30 -6.74 4.61
C ILE A 233 14.94 -6.39 3.15
N VAL A 234 14.42 -5.19 2.88
CA VAL A 234 14.08 -4.76 1.51
C VAL A 234 15.32 -4.60 0.66
N ALA A 235 16.35 -3.94 1.21
CA ALA A 235 17.61 -3.70 0.53
C ALA A 235 18.42 -4.99 0.39
N GLU A 236 18.47 -5.83 1.43
CA GLU A 236 19.13 -7.14 1.39
C GLU A 236 18.48 -8.05 0.34
N GLN A 237 17.15 -8.19 0.34
CA GLN A 237 16.44 -8.97 -0.69
C GLN A 237 16.68 -8.41 -2.09
N PHE A 238 16.68 -7.08 -2.28
CA PHE A 238 16.97 -6.48 -3.58
C PHE A 238 18.39 -6.83 -4.05
N ILE A 239 19.39 -6.68 -3.19
CA ILE A 239 20.80 -6.99 -3.49
C ILE A 239 20.98 -8.49 -3.78
N ASP A 240 20.39 -9.36 -2.98
CA ASP A 240 20.48 -10.81 -3.16
C ASP A 240 19.82 -11.25 -4.47
N HIS A 241 18.67 -10.65 -4.84
CA HIS A 241 18.05 -10.89 -6.14
C HIS A 241 18.92 -10.42 -7.30
N ILE A 242 19.54 -9.23 -7.21
CA ILE A 242 20.46 -8.74 -8.24
C ILE A 242 21.67 -9.65 -8.39
N ARG A 243 22.27 -10.08 -7.26
CA ARG A 243 23.40 -11.02 -7.26
C ARG A 243 23.01 -12.34 -7.91
N ARG A 244 21.90 -12.95 -7.48
CA ARG A 244 21.37 -14.19 -8.05
C ARG A 244 21.14 -14.07 -9.55
N VAL A 245 20.56 -12.96 -9.99
CA VAL A 245 20.29 -12.67 -11.40
C VAL A 245 21.57 -12.48 -12.22
N HIS A 246 22.58 -11.80 -11.68
CA HIS A 246 23.86 -11.62 -12.37
C HIS A 246 24.70 -12.90 -12.42
N THR A 247 24.65 -13.74 -11.38
CA THR A 247 25.35 -15.04 -11.37
C THR A 247 24.73 -16.03 -12.36
N ILE A 248 23.43 -15.96 -12.63
CA ILE A 248 22.73 -16.82 -13.61
C ILE A 248 22.87 -16.30 -15.04
N GLY A 249 23.09 -15.00 -15.22
CA GLY A 249 23.24 -14.34 -16.52
C GLY A 249 24.69 -14.19 -17.02
N SER A 250 25.67 -14.71 -16.28
CA SER A 250 27.10 -14.81 -16.67
C SER A 250 27.39 -16.20 -17.23
#